data_AF-A0A1C5CFG5-F1
#
_entry.id   AF-A0A1C5CFG5-F1
#
_cell.length_a   1.000
_cell.length_b   1.000
_cell.length_c   1.000
_cell.angle_alpha   90.00
_cell.angle_beta   90.00
_cell.angle_gamma   90.00
#
_symmetry.space_group_name_H-M   'P 1'
#
loop_
_entity.id
_entity.type
_entity.pdbx_description
1 polymer ?
#
loop_
_entity_poly.entity_id
_entity_poly.type
_entity_poly.pdbx_seq_one_letter_code
_entity_poly.pdbx_strand_id
1 'polypeptide(L)'
;MFGRLSVSGLKVGNMALTPRHTPPVDPPRTTRPTSPSAAEANEAIRALVDARAGQEWSSVESAAYEVLLIEWAAATRGVAGDIIEAA
;
A
#
# COMPACT_ATOMS: atom_id res chain seq x y z
N MET A 1 -22.29 0.17 -23.76
CA MET A 1 -22.00 -0.67 -24.95
C MET A 1 -20.50 -0.96 -24.92
N PHE A 2 -20.10 -2.16 -24.49
CA PHE A 2 -18.69 -2.53 -24.26
C PHE A 2 -17.97 -2.77 -25.60
N GLY A 3 -16.91 -2.01 -25.88
CA GLY A 3 -16.03 -2.24 -27.01
C GLY A 3 -14.99 -3.33 -26.67
N ARG A 4 -15.09 -4.48 -27.35
CA ARG A 4 -14.10 -5.56 -27.32
C ARG A 4 -12.85 -5.12 -28.08
N LEU A 5 -11.72 -5.00 -27.39
CA LEU A 5 -10.41 -4.94 -28.02
C LEU A 5 -9.89 -6.38 -28.17
N SER A 6 -10.00 -6.90 -29.40
CA SER A 6 -9.37 -8.15 -29.83
C SER A 6 -7.85 -8.01 -29.79
N VAL A 7 -7.18 -8.79 -28.94
CA VAL A 7 -5.73 -8.99 -29.03
C VAL A 7 -5.46 -10.09 -30.04
N SER A 8 -5.19 -9.71 -31.30
CA SER A 8 -4.60 -10.60 -32.29
C SER A 8 -3.09 -10.46 -32.24
N GLY A 9 -2.38 -11.50 -31.81
CA GLY A 9 -0.93 -11.49 -31.79
C GLY A 9 -0.28 -12.66 -31.07
N LEU A 10 -0.83 -13.87 -31.18
CA LEU A 10 -0.15 -15.07 -30.69
C LEU A 10 0.92 -15.48 -31.73
N LYS A 11 2.18 -15.10 -31.48
CA LYS A 11 3.34 -15.70 -32.16
C LYS A 11 4.16 -16.45 -31.12
N VAL A 12 3.87 -17.74 -30.96
CA VAL A 12 4.66 -18.65 -30.14
C VAL A 12 5.91 -19.04 -30.94
N GLY A 13 7.07 -18.53 -30.51
CA GLY A 13 8.39 -18.94 -30.98
C GLY A 13 9.18 -19.57 -29.83
N ASN A 14 9.43 -20.88 -29.96
CA ASN A 14 10.31 -21.76 -29.18
C ASN A 14 11.41 -21.10 -28.33
N MET A 15 11.24 -21.18 -27.01
CA MET A 15 12.17 -21.76 -26.01
C MET A 15 13.69 -21.70 -26.29
N ALA A 16 14.38 -20.74 -25.67
CA ALA A 16 15.50 -20.95 -24.74
C ALA A 16 16.21 -19.62 -24.47
N LEU A 17 15.94 -19.02 -23.31
CA LEU A 17 16.86 -18.16 -22.55
C LEU A 17 16.16 -17.88 -21.22
N THR A 18 16.75 -18.38 -20.15
CA THR A 18 16.38 -18.18 -18.74
C THR A 18 15.67 -16.84 -18.52
N PRO A 19 14.47 -16.81 -17.90
CA PRO A 19 13.93 -15.58 -17.39
C PRO A 19 14.88 -15.10 -16.29
N ARG A 20 15.81 -14.20 -16.61
CA ARG A 20 16.36 -13.28 -15.61
C ARG A 20 15.29 -12.24 -15.33
N HIS A 21 14.13 -12.70 -14.88
CA HIS A 21 13.28 -11.90 -14.03
C HIS A 21 13.77 -12.16 -12.62
N THR A 22 14.93 -11.59 -12.29
CA THR A 22 15.18 -11.23 -10.90
C THR A 22 13.90 -10.53 -10.46
N PRO A 23 13.13 -11.07 -9.49
CA PRO A 23 12.12 -10.26 -8.86
C PRO A 23 12.86 -8.99 -8.39
N PRO A 24 12.25 -7.80 -8.44
CA PRO A 24 12.74 -6.77 -7.55
C PRO A 24 12.81 -7.47 -6.19
N VAL A 25 14.03 -7.61 -5.65
CA VAL A 25 14.22 -7.65 -4.22
C VAL A 25 13.52 -6.36 -3.80
N ASP A 26 12.24 -6.48 -3.49
CA ASP A 26 11.58 -5.58 -2.57
C ASP A 26 12.55 -5.69 -1.38
N PRO A 27 13.38 -4.65 -1.10
CA PRO A 27 14.17 -4.69 0.12
C PRO A 27 13.16 -5.06 1.20
N PRO A 28 13.46 -6.01 2.10
CA PRO A 28 12.49 -6.41 3.11
C PRO A 28 11.97 -5.10 3.65
N ARG A 29 10.69 -4.80 3.35
CA ARG A 29 10.02 -3.63 3.92
C ARG A 29 10.18 -3.96 5.36
N THR A 30 11.20 -3.37 5.98
CA THR A 30 11.54 -3.66 7.35
C THR A 30 10.21 -3.38 7.99
N THR A 31 9.60 -4.44 8.52
CA THR A 31 8.41 -4.34 9.32
C THR A 31 8.92 -3.62 10.54
N ARG A 32 9.14 -2.31 10.37
CA ARG A 32 9.52 -1.38 11.39
C ARG A 32 8.50 -1.66 12.47
N PRO A 33 8.92 -1.91 13.71
CA PRO A 33 7.98 -2.23 14.76
C PRO A 33 6.94 -1.12 14.83
N THR A 34 5.79 -1.36 14.20
CA THR A 34 4.72 -0.38 14.14
C THR A 34 4.20 -0.33 15.55
N SER A 35 4.28 0.83 16.21
CA SER A 35 3.64 1.01 17.51
C SER A 35 2.20 0.47 17.42
N PRO A 36 1.70 -0.22 18.46
CA PRO A 36 0.32 -0.74 18.44
C PRO A 36 -0.70 0.30 17.99
N SER A 37 -0.54 1.55 18.45
CA SER A 37 -1.36 2.71 18.04
C SER A 37 -1.28 3.04 16.54
N ALA A 38 -0.10 2.91 15.91
CA ALA A 38 0.02 3.11 14.46
C ALA A 38 -0.61 1.95 13.67
N ALA A 39 -0.61 0.73 14.21
CA ALA A 39 -1.30 -0.38 13.58
C ALA A 39 -2.83 -0.20 13.66
N GLU A 40 -3.34 0.22 14.82
CA GLU A 40 -4.76 0.51 15.04
C GLU A 40 -5.27 1.63 14.11
N ALA A 41 -4.55 2.74 14.02
CA ALA A 41 -4.89 3.83 13.10
C ALA A 41 -4.90 3.36 11.63
N ASN A 42 -3.94 2.52 11.24
CA ASN A 42 -3.89 1.94 9.90
C ASN A 42 -5.08 1.00 9.60
N GLU A 43 -5.50 0.18 10.56
CA GLU A 43 -6.66 -0.69 10.38
C GLU A 43 -7.95 0.11 10.30
N ALA A 44 -8.09 1.17 11.09
CA ALA A 44 -9.23 2.10 10.99
C ALA A 44 -9.28 2.80 9.62
N ILE A 45 -8.12 3.23 9.09
CA ILE A 45 -8.00 3.78 7.74
C ILE A 45 -8.47 2.77 6.69
N ARG A 46 -8.00 1.52 6.78
CA ARG A 46 -8.38 0.45 5.84
C ARG A 46 -9.88 0.18 5.88
N ALA A 47 -10.45 0.07 7.07
CA ALA A 47 -11.88 -0.15 7.25
C ALA A 47 -12.72 0.99 6.65
N LEU A 48 -12.31 2.25 6.86
CA LEU A 48 -13.00 3.41 6.30
C LEU A 48 -12.94 3.42 4.76
N VAL A 49 -11.77 3.16 4.18
CA VAL A 49 -11.57 3.12 2.73
C VAL A 49 -12.37 1.97 2.09
N ASP A 50 -12.35 0.78 2.70
CA ASP A 50 -13.08 -0.39 2.21
C ASP A 50 -14.60 -0.17 2.23
N ALA A 51 -15.11 0.43 3.32
CA ALA A 51 -16.52 0.81 3.42
C ALA A 51 -16.98 1.79 2.33
N ARG A 52 -16.04 2.52 1.70
CA ARG A 52 -16.30 3.48 0.63
C ARG A 52 -15.77 3.07 -0.73
N ALA A 53 -15.43 1.79 -0.91
CA ALA A 53 -14.97 1.29 -2.20
C ALA A 53 -16.01 1.55 -3.32
N GLY A 54 -15.65 2.44 -4.25
CA GLY A 54 -16.49 2.80 -5.39
C GLY A 54 -17.60 3.82 -5.11
N GLN A 55 -17.57 4.49 -3.95
CA GLN A 55 -18.47 5.58 -3.59
C GLN A 55 -17.73 6.91 -3.47
N GLU A 56 -18.44 8.00 -3.74
CA GLU A 56 -17.94 9.35 -3.42
C GLU A 56 -17.93 9.57 -1.90
N TRP A 57 -16.94 10.33 -1.44
CA TRP A 57 -16.72 10.59 -0.03
C TRP A 57 -17.47 11.84 0.42
N SER A 58 -18.15 11.78 1.56
CA SER A 58 -18.73 12.96 2.17
C SER A 58 -17.66 13.79 2.89
N SER A 59 -17.90 15.10 3.09
CA SER A 59 -16.96 15.97 3.83
C SER A 59 -16.65 15.47 5.23
N VAL A 60 -17.60 14.81 5.90
CA VAL A 60 -17.41 14.25 7.24
C VAL A 60 -16.39 13.10 7.20
N GLU A 61 -16.40 12.31 6.15
CA GLU A 61 -15.57 11.11 6.02
C GLU A 61 -14.17 11.45 5.56
N SER A 62 -14.06 12.42 4.65
CA SER A 62 -12.77 13.02 4.34
C SER A 62 -12.14 13.61 5.61
N ALA A 63 -12.90 14.33 6.44
CA ALA A 63 -12.37 14.84 7.70
C ALA A 63 -11.95 13.73 8.67
N ALA A 64 -12.72 12.63 8.78
CA ALA A 64 -12.36 11.49 9.61
C ALA A 64 -11.08 10.80 9.13
N TYR A 65 -10.91 10.65 7.82
CA TYR A 65 -9.70 10.10 7.22
C TYR A 65 -8.46 10.96 7.48
N GLU A 66 -8.58 12.29 7.37
CA GLU A 66 -7.49 13.21 7.69
C GLU A 66 -7.07 13.11 9.17
N VAL A 67 -8.02 12.99 10.09
CA VAL A 67 -7.72 12.76 11.51
C VAL A 67 -6.94 11.46 11.70
N LEU A 68 -7.39 10.36 11.10
CA LEU A 68 -6.70 9.07 11.18
C LEU A 68 -5.29 9.11 10.58
N LEU A 69 -5.08 9.88 9.49
CA LEU A 69 -3.76 10.09 8.91
C LEU A 69 -2.82 10.84 9.85
N ILE A 70 -3.33 11.86 10.56
CA ILE A 70 -2.54 12.61 11.55
C ILE A 70 -2.17 11.71 12.74
N GLU A 71 -3.12 10.94 13.25
CA GLU A 71 -2.88 9.99 14.36
C GLU A 71 -1.84 8.95 13.97
N TRP A 72 -1.96 8.37 12.77
CA TRP A 72 -0.96 7.44 12.24
C TRP A 72 0.42 8.09 12.08
N ALA A 73 0.48 9.30 11.52
CA ALA A 73 1.73 10.03 11.37
C ALA A 73 2.38 10.36 12.72
N ALA A 74 1.60 10.69 13.74
CA ALA A 74 2.09 10.93 15.10
C ALA A 74 2.64 9.63 15.72
N ALA A 75 1.87 8.54 15.64
CA ALA A 75 2.26 7.25 16.20
C ALA A 75 3.50 6.64 15.51
N THR A 76 3.66 6.87 14.20
CA THR A 76 4.84 6.39 13.45
C THR A 76 6.11 7.20 13.70
N ARG A 77 5.99 8.49 14.04
CA ARG A 77 7.14 9.32 14.43
C ARG A 77 7.74 8.89 15.77
N GLY A 78 6.92 8.41 16.72
CA GLY A 78 7.38 7.88 18.00
C GLY A 78 8.29 6.64 17.87
N VAL A 79 8.08 5.82 16.83
CA VAL A 79 8.91 4.64 16.52
C VAL A 79 10.26 5.00 15.89
N ALA A 80 10.32 6.10 15.15
CA ALA A 80 11.53 6.49 14.40
C ALA A 80 12.63 7.07 15.30
N GLY A 81 12.31 7.47 16.54
CA GLY A 81 13.28 7.99 17.51
C GLY A 81 14.22 6.94 18.10
N ASP A 82 13.84 5.67 18.07
CA ASP A 82 14.67 4.54 18.55
C ASP A 82 15.54 3.91 17.45
N ILE A 83 15.64 4.55 16.28
CA ILE A 83 16.63 4.19 15.26
C ILE A 83 17.95 4.81 15.72
N ILE A 84 18.67 4.11 16.59
CA ILE A 84 20.06 4.43 16.90
C ILE A 84 20.85 4.22 15.61
N GLU A 85 21.28 5.32 14.99
CA GLU A 85 22.27 5.40 13.93
C GLU A 85 23.50 4.57 14.35
N ALA A 86 23.66 3.37 13.80
CA ALA A 86 24.90 2.61 13.90
C ALA A 86 25.90 3.23 12.90
N ALA A 87 26.67 4.22 13.39
CA ALA A 87 27.82 4.81 12.70
C ALA A 87 29.11 4.00 12.96
#